data_AF-A0A9E3Y0B5-F1
#
_entry.id   AF-A0A9E3Y0B5-F1
#
_cell.length_a   1.000
_cell.length_b   1.000
_cell.length_c   1.000
_cell.angle_alpha   90.00
_cell.angle_beta   90.00
_cell.angle_gamma   90.00
#
_symmetry.space_group_name_H-M   'P 1'
#
loop_
_entity.id
_entity.type
_entity.pdbx_description
1 polymer ?
#
loop_
_entity_poly.entity_id
_entity_poly.type
_entity_poly.pdbx_seq_one_letter_code
_entity_poly.pdbx_strand_id
1 'polypeptide(L)'
;VSDRATDQLYAMFNSEDGLGYLADRRGVPRQVLDTLRHFGLSSVCNVLASISTAKELGFGPDDAIITVATDGAAMYPSEYSKISARDFGGGFTNLDAAQVWGEHLANVTTAHTLELTERDRSRIFNLGYYTWVEQQGTPFELFEGRRHQSFWTGLRHYLPVWDEMIADFNARVAAG
;
A
#
# COMPACT_ATOMS: atom_id res chain seq x y z
N VAL A 1 5.23 -3.56 -7.89
CA VAL A 1 4.60 -4.68 -7.16
C VAL A 1 3.46 -5.19 -8.01
N SER A 2 3.28 -6.51 -8.15
CA SER A 2 2.22 -7.08 -8.99
C SER A 2 0.95 -7.35 -8.19
N ASP A 3 -0.20 -7.30 -8.87
CA ASP A 3 -1.50 -7.63 -8.27
C ASP A 3 -1.52 -9.06 -7.70
N ARG A 4 -0.86 -10.01 -8.36
CA ARG A 4 -0.73 -11.38 -7.86
C ARG A 4 -0.04 -11.43 -6.50
N ALA A 5 1.00 -10.62 -6.28
CA ALA A 5 1.70 -10.60 -5.00
C ALA A 5 0.80 -10.03 -3.89
N THR A 6 0.09 -8.94 -4.17
CA THR A 6 -0.83 -8.32 -3.21
C THR A 6 -2.03 -9.21 -2.90
N ASP A 7 -2.64 -9.81 -3.92
CA ASP A 7 -3.80 -10.69 -3.80
C ASP A 7 -3.48 -11.92 -2.95
N GLN A 8 -2.37 -12.60 -3.27
CA GLN A 8 -2.03 -13.86 -2.61
C GLN A 8 -1.58 -13.65 -1.17
N LEU A 9 -0.82 -12.58 -0.88
CA LEU A 9 -0.48 -12.21 0.49
C LEU A 9 -1.70 -11.71 1.27
N TYR A 10 -2.62 -11.01 0.62
CA TYR A 10 -3.90 -10.65 1.24
C TYR A 10 -4.70 -11.90 1.64
N ALA A 11 -4.77 -12.92 0.79
CA ALA A 11 -5.38 -14.20 1.12
C ALA A 11 -4.66 -14.90 2.29
N MET A 12 -3.32 -14.86 2.32
CA MET A 12 -2.52 -15.39 3.42
C MET A 12 -2.82 -14.67 4.75
N PHE A 13 -2.90 -13.34 4.75
CA PHE A 13 -3.15 -12.55 5.97
C PHE A 13 -4.59 -12.66 6.49
N ASN A 14 -5.52 -13.10 5.64
CA ASN A 14 -6.95 -13.24 5.96
C ASN A 14 -7.40 -14.71 6.07
N SER A 15 -6.47 -15.66 6.12
CA SER A 15 -6.75 -17.09 6.36
C SER A 15 -6.12 -17.59 7.66
N GLU A 16 -6.80 -18.52 8.33
CA GLU A 16 -6.27 -19.14 9.56
C GLU A 16 -4.98 -19.92 9.28
N ASP A 17 -4.93 -20.68 8.20
CA ASP A 17 -3.74 -21.42 7.76
C ASP A 17 -2.56 -20.49 7.41
N GLY A 18 -2.83 -19.36 6.76
CA GLY A 18 -1.79 -18.38 6.44
C GLY A 18 -1.20 -17.71 7.68
N LEU A 19 -2.05 -17.26 8.60
CA LEU A 19 -1.61 -16.69 9.88
C LEU A 19 -0.93 -17.74 10.77
N GLY A 20 -1.42 -18.98 10.78
CA GLY A 20 -0.82 -20.11 11.48
C GLY A 20 0.58 -20.41 10.96
N TYR A 21 0.78 -20.42 9.64
CA TYR A 21 2.10 -20.57 9.05
C TYR A 21 3.08 -19.47 9.48
N LEU A 22 2.64 -18.20 9.49
CA LEU A 22 3.48 -17.08 9.93
C LEU A 22 3.84 -17.20 11.42
N ALA A 23 2.89 -17.61 12.26
CA ALA A 23 3.13 -17.84 13.68
C ALA A 23 4.13 -18.99 13.89
N ASP A 24 3.78 -20.19 13.41
CA ASP A 24 4.43 -21.44 13.80
C ASP A 24 5.74 -21.69 13.05
N ARG A 25 5.83 -21.25 11.78
CA ARG A 25 7.00 -21.51 10.93
C ARG A 25 7.92 -20.32 10.77
N ARG A 26 7.39 -19.09 10.91
CA ARG A 26 8.17 -17.85 10.78
C ARG A 26 8.37 -17.11 12.09
N GLY A 27 7.73 -17.56 13.17
CA GLY A 27 7.90 -16.97 14.50
C GLY A 27 7.38 -15.54 14.59
N VAL A 28 6.43 -15.15 13.72
CA VAL A 28 5.90 -13.79 13.69
C VAL A 28 5.07 -13.55 14.96
N PRO A 29 5.36 -12.51 15.76
CA PRO A 29 4.63 -12.25 17.00
C PRO A 29 3.14 -12.01 16.77
N ARG A 30 2.32 -12.46 17.74
CA ARG A 30 0.86 -12.35 17.65
C ARG A 30 0.35 -10.93 17.38
N GLN A 31 0.96 -9.93 18.02
CA GLN A 31 0.60 -8.52 17.81
C GLN A 31 0.76 -8.08 16.34
N VAL A 32 1.79 -8.59 15.64
CA VAL A 32 2.00 -8.32 14.21
C VAL A 32 0.94 -9.02 13.37
N LEU A 33 0.62 -10.29 13.67
CA LEU A 33 -0.42 -11.04 12.98
C LEU A 33 -1.81 -10.41 13.12
N ASP A 34 -2.14 -9.94 14.32
CA ASP A 34 -3.38 -9.21 14.59
C ASP A 34 -3.43 -7.86 13.86
N THR A 35 -2.28 -7.31 13.46
CA THR A 35 -2.22 -6.11 12.61
C THR A 35 -2.34 -6.45 11.13
N LEU A 36 -1.66 -7.51 10.66
CA LEU A 36 -1.64 -7.91 9.24
C LEU A 36 -3.03 -8.21 8.68
N ARG A 37 -3.93 -8.79 9.47
CA ARG A 37 -5.34 -9.01 9.09
C ARG A 37 -6.11 -7.75 8.72
N HIS A 38 -5.61 -6.58 9.14
CA HIS A 38 -6.23 -5.31 8.80
C HIS A 38 -5.74 -4.74 7.47
N PHE A 39 -4.68 -5.30 6.87
CA PHE A 39 -4.07 -4.73 5.67
C PHE A 39 -4.91 -5.11 4.44
N GLY A 40 -5.41 -4.09 3.73
CA GLY A 40 -5.97 -4.25 2.39
C GLY A 40 -4.88 -4.42 1.34
N LEU A 41 -5.30 -4.57 0.08
CA LEU A 41 -4.41 -4.84 -1.06
C LEU A 41 -3.33 -3.76 -1.24
N SER A 42 -3.70 -2.49 -1.10
CA SER A 42 -2.79 -1.35 -1.27
C SER A 42 -1.79 -1.25 -0.11
N SER A 43 -2.20 -1.61 1.10
CA SER A 43 -1.34 -1.69 2.28
C SER A 43 -0.29 -2.78 2.12
N VAL A 44 -0.69 -3.96 1.62
CA VAL A 44 0.26 -5.02 1.24
C VAL A 44 1.22 -4.50 0.16
N CYS A 45 0.71 -3.80 -0.85
CA CYS A 45 1.54 -3.21 -1.90
C CYS A 45 2.61 -2.28 -1.33
N ASN A 46 2.22 -1.38 -0.43
CA ASN A 46 3.12 -0.42 0.21
C ASN A 46 4.19 -1.10 1.07
N VAL A 47 3.87 -2.21 1.75
CA VAL A 47 4.86 -3.02 2.49
C VAL A 47 5.87 -3.64 1.53
N LEU A 48 5.41 -4.30 0.46
CA LEU A 48 6.30 -4.92 -0.52
C LEU A 48 7.19 -3.88 -1.22
N ALA A 49 6.63 -2.73 -1.58
CA ALA A 49 7.38 -1.62 -2.15
C ALA A 49 8.44 -1.08 -1.16
N SER A 50 8.13 -1.05 0.14
CA SER A 50 9.08 -0.65 1.18
C SER A 50 10.23 -1.64 1.29
N ILE A 51 9.97 -2.96 1.25
CA ILE A 51 11.01 -3.98 1.24
C ILE A 51 11.89 -3.85 -0.02
N SER A 52 11.27 -3.66 -1.19
CA SER A 52 12.01 -3.44 -2.44
C SER A 52 12.88 -2.19 -2.39
N THR A 53 12.35 -1.11 -1.82
CA THR A 53 13.07 0.16 -1.65
C THR A 53 14.26 0.01 -0.70
N ALA A 54 14.08 -0.68 0.43
CA ALA A 54 15.17 -0.95 1.37
C ALA A 54 16.30 -1.73 0.70
N LYS A 55 15.96 -2.74 -0.12
CA LYS A 55 16.95 -3.52 -0.87
C LYS A 55 17.67 -2.68 -1.92
N GLU A 56 16.93 -1.92 -2.72
CA GLU A 56 17.50 -1.11 -3.81
C GLU A 56 18.41 0.00 -3.29
N LEU A 57 18.02 0.64 -2.18
CA LEU A 57 18.81 1.71 -1.56
C LEU A 57 19.87 1.22 -0.57
N GLY A 58 19.98 -0.10 -0.35
CA GLY A 58 20.97 -0.69 0.54
C GLY A 58 20.79 -0.35 2.03
N PHE A 59 19.55 -0.17 2.49
CA PHE A 59 19.23 0.18 3.88
C PHE A 59 19.58 -0.96 4.84
N GLY A 60 20.17 -0.58 5.97
CA GLY A 60 20.58 -1.46 7.05
C GLY A 60 19.63 -1.44 8.26
N PRO A 61 20.02 -2.10 9.36
CA PRO A 61 19.21 -2.18 10.58
C PRO A 61 18.94 -0.83 11.27
N ASP A 62 19.78 0.18 11.02
CA ASP A 62 19.67 1.52 11.62
C ASP A 62 18.85 2.51 10.74
N ASP A 63 18.45 2.08 9.55
CA ASP A 63 17.63 2.87 8.63
C ASP A 63 16.14 2.58 8.81
N ALA A 64 15.30 3.58 8.57
CA ALA A 64 13.85 3.47 8.70
C ALA A 64 13.13 3.87 7.41
N ILE A 65 12.13 3.08 7.02
CA ILE A 65 11.13 3.46 6.01
C ILE A 65 9.81 3.73 6.72
N ILE A 66 9.27 4.92 6.51
CA ILE A 66 7.90 5.24 6.91
C ILE A 66 7.01 5.02 5.69
N THR A 67 6.00 4.17 5.85
CA THR A 67 5.00 3.88 4.83
C THR A 67 3.60 3.92 5.43
N VAL A 68 2.58 3.99 4.58
CA VAL A 68 1.18 4.11 5.01
C VAL A 68 0.42 2.84 4.63
N ALA A 69 -0.27 2.23 5.59
CA ALA A 69 -1.29 1.23 5.30
C ALA A 69 -2.57 1.96 4.87
N THR A 70 -2.70 2.17 3.55
CA THR A 70 -3.69 3.10 2.96
C THR A 70 -5.12 2.57 2.98
N ASP A 71 -5.30 1.27 3.16
CA ASP A 71 -6.60 0.60 3.02
C ASP A 71 -6.79 -0.55 4.02
N GLY A 72 -8.01 -0.68 4.53
CA GLY A 72 -8.40 -1.76 5.42
C GLY A 72 -8.89 -3.00 4.66
N ALA A 73 -8.54 -4.20 5.13
CA ALA A 73 -9.01 -5.47 4.59
C ALA A 73 -10.55 -5.57 4.53
N ALA A 74 -11.26 -4.93 5.47
CA ALA A 74 -12.72 -4.90 5.53
C ALA A 74 -13.39 -4.31 4.27
N MET A 75 -12.65 -3.57 3.42
CA MET A 75 -13.15 -3.04 2.15
C MET A 75 -13.16 -4.08 1.02
N TYR A 76 -12.51 -5.25 1.21
CA TYR A 76 -12.28 -6.24 0.15
C TYR A 76 -12.83 -7.65 0.43
N PRO A 77 -14.03 -7.83 1.03
CA PRO A 77 -14.55 -9.16 1.32
C PRO A 77 -14.85 -9.96 0.04
N SER A 78 -15.31 -9.29 -1.03
CA SER A 78 -15.57 -9.93 -2.32
C SER A 78 -14.28 -10.36 -3.03
N GLU A 79 -13.20 -9.60 -2.87
CA GLU A 79 -11.91 -9.94 -3.49
C GLU A 79 -11.29 -11.17 -2.86
N TYR A 80 -11.41 -11.35 -1.53
CA TYR A 80 -10.92 -12.57 -0.87
C TYR A 80 -11.51 -13.83 -1.51
N SER A 81 -12.83 -13.87 -1.73
CA SER A 81 -13.52 -14.99 -2.36
C SER A 81 -13.07 -15.21 -3.82
N LYS A 82 -12.90 -14.14 -4.58
CA LYS A 82 -12.42 -14.22 -5.97
C LYS A 82 -11.00 -14.75 -6.04
N ILE A 83 -10.10 -14.24 -5.21
CA ILE A 83 -8.69 -14.67 -5.14
C ILE A 83 -8.62 -16.14 -4.72
N SER A 84 -9.36 -16.52 -3.68
CA SER A 84 -9.43 -17.90 -3.19
C SER A 84 -9.87 -18.88 -4.28
N ALA A 85 -10.91 -18.53 -5.04
CA ALA A 85 -11.40 -19.35 -6.15
C ALA A 85 -10.42 -19.39 -7.33
N ARG A 86 -9.87 -18.23 -7.73
CA ARG A 86 -8.99 -18.07 -8.89
C ARG A 86 -7.65 -18.76 -8.70
N ASP A 87 -7.05 -18.60 -7.52
CA ASP A 87 -5.64 -18.96 -7.29
C ASP A 87 -5.47 -20.22 -6.44
N PHE A 88 -6.46 -20.59 -5.63
CA PHE A 88 -6.32 -21.64 -4.62
C PHE A 88 -7.46 -22.67 -4.63
N GLY A 89 -8.29 -22.70 -5.68
CA GLY A 89 -9.35 -23.70 -5.82
C GLY A 89 -10.50 -23.56 -4.80
N GLY A 90 -10.67 -22.38 -4.20
CA GLY A 90 -11.76 -22.06 -3.29
C GLY A 90 -11.44 -22.20 -1.79
N GLY A 91 -10.21 -22.58 -1.43
CA GLY A 91 -9.73 -22.64 -0.05
C GLY A 91 -8.25 -22.28 0.02
N PHE A 92 -7.74 -21.91 1.20
CA PHE A 92 -6.34 -21.55 1.38
C PHE A 92 -5.72 -22.46 2.43
N THR A 93 -4.64 -23.16 2.07
CA THR A 93 -4.02 -24.19 2.93
C THR A 93 -2.66 -23.75 3.46
N ASN A 94 -2.15 -24.49 4.46
CA ASN A 94 -0.78 -24.34 4.93
C ASN A 94 0.29 -24.53 3.83
N LEU A 95 0.03 -25.35 2.81
CA LEU A 95 0.95 -25.51 1.68
C LEU A 95 0.95 -24.25 0.80
N ASP A 96 -0.22 -23.69 0.54
CA ASP A 96 -0.36 -22.42 -0.18
C ASP A 96 0.33 -21.29 0.59
N ALA A 97 0.18 -21.25 1.92
CA ALA A 97 0.85 -20.29 2.79
C ALA A 97 2.38 -20.34 2.61
N ALA A 98 2.96 -21.54 2.58
CA ALA A 98 4.39 -21.73 2.39
C ALA A 98 4.85 -21.23 1.00
N GLN A 99 4.07 -21.53 -0.04
CA GLN A 99 4.34 -21.08 -1.41
C GLN A 99 4.26 -19.55 -1.51
N VAL A 100 3.16 -18.95 -1.07
CA VAL A 100 2.91 -17.50 -1.12
C VAL A 100 3.96 -16.73 -0.35
N TRP A 101 4.30 -17.17 0.87
CA TRP A 101 5.36 -16.56 1.65
C TRP A 101 6.71 -16.61 0.92
N GLY A 102 7.06 -17.77 0.36
CA GLY A 102 8.34 -17.97 -0.33
C GLY A 102 8.45 -17.14 -1.60
N GLU A 103 7.37 -17.11 -2.39
CA GLU A 103 7.32 -16.40 -3.66
C GLU A 103 7.31 -14.88 -3.46
N HIS A 104 6.43 -14.37 -2.58
CA HIS A 104 6.10 -12.94 -2.57
C HIS A 104 6.67 -12.15 -1.39
N LEU A 105 7.02 -12.78 -0.27
CA LEU A 105 7.51 -12.07 0.92
C LEU A 105 8.99 -12.35 1.22
N ALA A 106 9.42 -13.61 1.11
CA ALA A 106 10.81 -13.98 1.27
C ALA A 106 11.67 -13.49 0.10
N ASN A 107 11.09 -13.46 -1.10
CA ASN A 107 11.78 -13.14 -2.34
C ASN A 107 11.24 -11.87 -3.03
N VAL A 108 10.99 -10.80 -2.25
CA VAL A 108 10.66 -9.49 -2.83
C VAL A 108 11.78 -9.04 -3.76
N THR A 109 11.48 -8.95 -5.05
CA THR A 109 12.43 -8.56 -6.11
C THR A 109 12.54 -7.05 -6.25
N THR A 110 13.71 -6.56 -6.64
CA THR A 110 13.94 -5.17 -7.05
C THR A 110 13.94 -4.97 -8.55
N ALA A 111 13.69 -6.02 -9.35
CA ALA A 111 13.74 -5.97 -10.82
C ALA A 111 12.81 -4.94 -11.48
N HIS A 112 11.83 -4.43 -10.74
CA HIS A 112 10.88 -3.39 -11.18
C HIS A 112 10.98 -2.11 -10.33
N THR A 113 12.08 -1.92 -9.60
CA THR A 113 12.39 -0.70 -8.88
C THR A 113 13.40 0.11 -9.69
N LEU A 114 13.20 1.43 -9.75
CA LEU A 114 14.08 2.34 -10.46
C LEU A 114 14.43 3.50 -9.54
N GLU A 115 15.71 3.63 -9.23
CA GLU A 115 16.23 4.85 -8.62
C GLU A 115 16.21 5.99 -9.66
N LEU A 116 15.42 7.03 -9.38
CA LEU A 116 15.19 8.11 -10.34
C LEU A 116 16.27 9.19 -10.27
N THR A 117 16.84 9.52 -11.42
CA THR A 117 17.62 10.76 -11.58
C THR A 117 16.72 11.99 -11.51
N GLU A 118 17.30 13.19 -11.40
CA GLU A 118 16.53 14.45 -11.50
C GLU A 118 15.71 14.49 -12.79
N ARG A 119 16.32 14.10 -13.91
CA ARG A 119 15.67 14.09 -15.22
C ARG A 119 14.46 13.16 -15.23
N ASP A 120 14.57 11.99 -14.63
CA ASP A 120 13.46 11.03 -14.57
C ASP A 120 12.32 11.54 -13.70
N ARG A 121 12.63 12.18 -12.56
CA ARG A 121 11.62 12.85 -11.71
C ARG A 121 10.90 13.95 -12.48
N SER A 122 11.64 14.79 -13.21
CA SER A 122 11.07 15.85 -14.04
C SER A 122 10.18 15.30 -15.17
N ARG A 123 10.58 14.19 -15.81
CA ARG A 123 9.75 13.50 -16.82
C ARG A 123 8.44 12.98 -16.23
N ILE A 124 8.50 12.27 -15.09
CA ILE A 124 7.31 11.73 -14.42
C ILE A 124 6.38 12.86 -13.98
N PHE A 125 6.92 13.92 -13.39
CA PHE A 125 6.13 15.09 -12.99
C PHE A 125 5.37 15.67 -14.20
N ASN A 126 6.06 15.89 -15.32
CA ASN A 126 5.46 16.48 -16.51
C ASN A 126 4.36 15.60 -17.15
N LEU A 127 4.34 14.27 -16.92
CA LEU A 127 3.20 13.44 -17.35
C LEU A 127 1.90 13.86 -16.66
N GLY A 128 1.99 14.36 -15.42
CA GLY A 128 0.86 14.88 -14.68
C GLY A 128 0.19 16.08 -15.34
N TYR A 129 0.88 16.83 -16.20
CA TYR A 129 0.34 17.99 -16.90
C TYR A 129 -0.89 17.62 -17.74
N TYR A 130 -0.81 16.54 -18.52
CA TYR A 130 -1.90 16.10 -19.40
C TYR A 130 -3.17 15.77 -18.60
N THR A 131 -3.02 15.11 -17.45
CA THR A 131 -4.17 14.78 -16.60
C THR A 131 -4.68 15.98 -15.81
N TRP A 132 -3.80 16.67 -15.08
CA TRP A 132 -4.24 17.70 -14.13
C TRP A 132 -4.60 19.00 -14.83
N VAL A 133 -3.78 19.46 -15.77
CA VAL A 133 -3.98 20.76 -16.43
C VAL A 133 -4.94 20.60 -17.60
N GLU A 134 -4.62 19.75 -18.58
CA GLU A 134 -5.44 19.68 -19.80
C GLU A 134 -6.80 19.01 -19.57
N GLN A 135 -6.83 17.86 -18.88
CA GLN A 135 -8.08 17.10 -18.71
C GLN A 135 -8.93 17.60 -17.54
N GLN A 136 -8.31 17.96 -16.41
CA GLN A 136 -9.03 18.38 -15.19
C GLN A 136 -9.09 19.90 -14.99
N GLY A 137 -8.47 20.70 -15.87
CA GLY A 137 -8.54 22.16 -15.80
C GLY A 137 -7.81 22.79 -14.62
N THR A 138 -6.86 22.08 -14.00
CA THR A 138 -6.02 22.66 -12.93
C THR A 138 -5.21 23.83 -13.51
N PRO A 139 -5.22 25.02 -12.89
CA PRO A 139 -4.37 26.12 -13.33
C PRO A 139 -2.91 25.70 -13.40
N PHE A 140 -2.23 26.05 -14.50
CA PHE A 140 -0.83 25.65 -14.74
C PHE A 140 0.10 26.03 -13.58
N GLU A 141 0.00 27.26 -13.08
CA GLU A 141 0.81 27.75 -11.95
C GLU A 141 0.58 26.91 -10.67
N LEU A 142 -0.66 26.47 -10.44
CA LEU A 142 -0.99 25.61 -9.30
C LEU A 142 -0.40 24.20 -9.47
N PHE A 143 -0.38 23.69 -10.70
CA PHE A 143 0.27 22.42 -11.01
C PHE A 143 1.78 22.51 -10.83
N GLU A 144 2.46 23.50 -11.43
CA GLU A 144 3.91 23.69 -11.29
C GLU A 144 4.33 23.92 -9.83
N GLY A 145 3.51 24.61 -9.03
CA GLY A 145 3.75 24.76 -7.59
C GLY A 145 4.00 23.43 -6.86
N ARG A 146 3.37 22.34 -7.29
CA ARG A 146 3.53 20.98 -6.72
C ARG A 146 4.94 20.42 -6.84
N ARG A 147 5.79 21.01 -7.69
CA ARG A 147 7.21 20.65 -7.83
C ARG A 147 8.01 20.95 -6.56
N HIS A 148 7.56 21.94 -5.78
CA HIS A 148 8.28 22.41 -4.59
C HIS A 148 7.67 21.88 -3.30
N GLN A 149 8.53 21.43 -2.37
CA GLN A 149 8.10 20.93 -1.05
C GLN A 149 7.36 21.97 -0.21
N SER A 150 7.59 23.26 -0.45
CA SER A 150 6.87 24.35 0.21
C SER A 150 5.38 24.32 -0.09
N PHE A 151 4.97 23.93 -1.30
CA PHE A 151 3.56 23.76 -1.66
C PHE A 151 2.88 22.74 -0.73
N TRP A 152 3.46 21.54 -0.65
CA TRP A 152 2.93 20.44 0.17
C TRP A 152 2.97 20.74 1.67
N THR A 153 4.02 21.40 2.14
CA THR A 153 4.12 21.83 3.54
C THR A 153 3.09 22.92 3.85
N GLY A 154 2.82 23.82 2.90
CA GLY A 154 1.82 24.87 3.04
C GLY A 154 0.39 24.33 3.18
N LEU A 155 0.08 23.17 2.56
CA LEU A 155 -1.22 22.51 2.70
C LEU A 155 -1.57 22.17 4.16
N ARG A 156 -0.57 22.03 5.03
CA ARG A 156 -0.79 21.74 6.47
C ARG A 156 -1.62 22.82 7.17
N HIS A 157 -1.64 24.05 6.66
CA HIS A 157 -2.48 25.12 7.18
C HIS A 157 -3.98 24.81 7.08
N TYR A 158 -4.39 23.96 6.12
CA TYR A 158 -5.78 23.58 5.93
C TYR A 158 -6.22 22.38 6.79
N LEU A 159 -5.30 21.71 7.48
CA LEU A 159 -5.64 20.52 8.29
C LEU A 159 -6.78 20.80 9.30
N PRO A 160 -6.77 21.89 10.09
CA PRO A 160 -7.87 22.15 11.03
C PRO A 160 -9.22 22.36 10.34
N VAL A 161 -9.22 22.95 9.14
CA VAL A 161 -10.44 23.18 8.36
C VAL A 161 -11.00 21.86 7.84
N TRP A 162 -10.14 20.97 7.34
CA TRP A 162 -10.57 19.64 6.91
C TRP A 162 -11.07 18.80 8.08
N ASP A 163 -10.42 18.89 9.25
CA ASP A 163 -10.87 18.21 10.46
C ASP A 163 -12.28 18.66 10.87
N GLU A 164 -12.56 19.97 10.82
CA GLU A 164 -13.90 20.52 11.07
C GLU A 164 -14.93 20.02 10.05
N MET A 165 -14.59 20.04 8.76
CA MET A 165 -15.47 19.54 7.70
C MET A 165 -15.78 18.05 7.84
N ILE A 166 -14.78 17.24 8.23
CA ILE A 166 -14.95 15.80 8.48
C ILE A 166 -15.86 15.58 9.69
N ALA A 167 -15.68 16.35 10.76
CA ALA A 167 -16.52 16.25 11.96
C ALA A 167 -17.98 16.61 11.66
N ASP A 168 -18.22 17.69 10.92
CA ASP A 168 -19.56 18.11 10.48
C ASP A 168 -20.21 17.04 9.57
N PHE A 169 -19.47 16.51 8.59
CA PHE A 169 -19.95 15.42 7.74
C PHE A 169 -20.37 14.19 8.56
N ASN A 170 -19.50 13.74 9.47
CA ASN A 170 -19.78 12.57 10.31
C ASN A 170 -20.99 12.78 11.23
N ALA A 171 -21.15 13.98 11.79
CA ALA A 171 -22.31 14.32 12.61
C ALA A 171 -23.62 14.26 11.82
N ARG A 172 -23.63 14.73 10.57
CA ARG A 172 -24.80 14.66 9.69
C ARG A 172 -25.15 13.23 9.31
N VAL A 173 -24.16 12.40 8.99
CA VAL A 173 -24.36 10.98 8.65
C VAL A 173 -24.86 10.19 9.86
N ALA A 174 -24.41 10.51 11.08
CA ALA A 174 -24.86 9.83 12.29
C ALA A 174 -26.27 10.25 12.77
N ALA A 175 -26.73 11.44 12.35
CA ALA A 175 -28.04 11.98 12.71
C ALA A 175 -29.19 11.57 11.76
N GLY A 176 -28.85 11.01 10.59
CA GLY A 176 -29.80 10.48 9.59
C GLY A 176 -29.87 8.97 9.63
#